data_AF-A0A7C1PVV1-F1
#
_entry.id   AF-A0A7C1PVV1-F1
#
_cell.length_a   1.000
_cell.length_b   1.000
_cell.length_c   1.000
_cell.angle_alpha   90.00
_cell.angle_beta   90.00
_cell.angle_gamma   90.00
#
_symmetry.space_group_name_H-M   'P 1'
#
loop_
_entity.id
_entity.type
_entity.pdbx_description
1 polymer ?
#
loop_
_entity_poly.entity_id
_entity_poly.type
_entity_poly.pdbx_seq_one_letter_code
_entity_poly.pdbx_strand_id
1 'polypeptide(L)'
;MATATATITEHRKCICVEFGNTNNNKVWQYTLYADGTALTEWGRVGNSLQSKMTPPAKALKKWGEKTNQNNKPDKRYTEVLAVDTGGTSALKGTSVKNSQLADVARKQIKHSNPIVQTLIDYLVKVNAHQIMKQSGGKILYDASTATFKTPLGVIDPSQVAEARILLVKISDFVRNNDYGGRGFSP
;
A
#
# COMPACT_ATOMS: atom_id res chain seq x y z
N MET A 1 -31.54 -3.71 -11.94
CA MET A 1 -31.06 -2.33 -12.14
C MET A 1 -29.55 -2.35 -12.02
N ALA A 2 -28.82 -2.08 -13.09
CA ALA A 2 -27.37 -1.98 -13.03
C ALA A 2 -27.02 -0.59 -12.47
N THR A 3 -26.47 -0.54 -11.28
CA THR A 3 -25.95 0.71 -10.69
C THR A 3 -24.78 1.16 -11.55
N ALA A 4 -24.96 2.23 -12.32
CA ALA A 4 -23.87 2.85 -13.06
C ALA A 4 -22.80 3.27 -12.05
N THR A 5 -21.68 2.54 -12.00
CA THR A 5 -20.50 2.92 -11.22
C THR A 5 -19.99 4.24 -11.79
N ALA A 6 -20.21 5.33 -11.05
CA ALA A 6 -19.71 6.65 -11.40
C ALA A 6 -18.21 6.56 -11.70
N THR A 7 -17.80 7.02 -12.88
CA THR A 7 -16.41 6.95 -13.33
C THR A 7 -15.53 7.77 -12.39
N ILE A 8 -14.45 7.17 -11.90
CA ILE A 8 -13.48 7.84 -11.02
C ILE A 8 -12.51 8.64 -11.88
N THR A 9 -12.43 9.94 -11.64
CA THR A 9 -11.48 10.84 -12.31
C THR A 9 -10.16 10.91 -11.55
N GLU A 10 -10.23 10.87 -10.22
CA GLU A 10 -9.05 10.98 -9.37
C GLU A 10 -9.27 10.24 -8.05
N HIS A 11 -8.24 9.56 -7.58
CA HIS A 11 -8.20 8.99 -6.23
C HIS A 11 -6.84 9.29 -5.61
N ARG A 12 -6.82 9.83 -4.40
CA ARG A 12 -5.58 10.05 -3.64
C ARG A 12 -5.74 9.67 -2.18
N LYS A 13 -4.64 9.19 -1.60
CA LYS A 13 -4.56 8.67 -0.24
C LYS A 13 -3.32 9.20 0.47
N CYS A 14 -3.45 9.57 1.73
CA CYS A 14 -2.33 9.92 2.57
C CYS A 14 -2.45 9.30 3.97
N ILE A 15 -1.30 9.01 4.58
CA ILE A 15 -1.20 8.35 5.89
C ILE A 15 -0.38 9.18 6.85
N CYS A 16 -0.71 9.10 8.14
CA CYS A 16 0.04 9.76 9.19
C CYS A 16 0.33 8.76 10.31
N VAL A 17 1.61 8.59 10.62
CA VAL A 17 2.10 7.72 11.69
C VAL A 17 2.91 8.56 12.66
N GLU A 18 2.53 8.52 13.94
CA GLU A 18 3.19 9.22 15.04
C GLU A 18 3.54 8.17 16.11
N PHE A 19 4.80 8.12 16.53
CA PHE A 19 5.21 7.28 17.66
C PHE A 19 4.82 7.94 19.00
N GLY A 20 4.43 7.14 20.00
CA GLY A 20 4.08 7.64 21.34
C GLY A 20 2.68 8.24 21.50
N ASN A 21 1.91 8.37 20.41
CA ASN A 21 0.53 8.82 20.43
C ASN A 21 -0.43 7.63 20.26
N THR A 22 -1.37 7.44 21.18
CA THR A 22 -2.44 6.42 21.06
C THR A 22 -3.36 6.70 19.86
N ASN A 23 -3.30 7.92 19.32
CA ASN A 23 -4.05 8.37 18.16
C ASN A 23 -3.19 8.35 16.88
N ASN A 24 -2.51 7.25 16.56
CA ASN A 24 -1.63 7.10 15.39
C ASN A 24 -2.20 6.20 14.28
N ASN A 25 -1.43 5.97 13.22
CA ASN A 25 -1.85 5.11 12.09
C ASN A 25 -3.14 5.57 11.41
N LYS A 26 -3.20 6.87 11.06
CA LYS A 26 -4.36 7.50 10.43
C LYS A 26 -4.25 7.41 8.90
N VAL A 27 -5.42 7.32 8.26
CA VAL A 27 -5.57 7.46 6.81
C VAL A 27 -6.58 8.54 6.49
N TRP A 28 -6.32 9.28 5.41
CA TRP A 28 -7.27 10.19 4.78
C TRP A 28 -7.19 10.00 3.26
N GLN A 29 -8.33 9.88 2.60
CA GLN A 29 -8.39 9.73 1.14
C GLN A 29 -9.59 10.46 0.56
N TYR A 30 -9.51 10.76 -0.73
CA TYR A 30 -10.66 11.23 -1.49
C TYR A 30 -10.73 10.56 -2.85
N THR A 31 -11.95 10.49 -3.37
CA THR A 31 -12.29 10.02 -4.70
C THR A 31 -13.12 11.08 -5.39
N LEU A 32 -12.65 11.61 -6.52
CA LEU A 32 -13.42 12.48 -7.41
C LEU A 32 -14.11 11.65 -8.47
N TYR A 33 -15.40 11.89 -8.65
CA TYR A 33 -16.20 11.25 -9.68
C TYR A 33 -16.44 12.20 -10.85
N ALA A 34 -16.66 11.63 -12.02
CA ALA A 34 -16.94 12.38 -13.25
C ALA A 34 -18.25 13.19 -13.18
N ASP A 35 -19.16 12.84 -12.27
CA ASP A 35 -20.41 13.56 -12.01
C ASP A 35 -20.21 14.87 -11.21
N GLY A 36 -18.97 15.23 -10.90
CA GLY A 36 -18.64 16.45 -10.16
C GLY A 36 -18.82 16.31 -8.64
N THR A 37 -18.99 15.10 -8.12
CA THR A 37 -19.03 14.83 -6.69
C THR A 37 -17.68 14.31 -6.16
N ALA A 38 -17.44 14.48 -4.85
CA ALA A 38 -16.25 13.94 -4.19
C ALA A 38 -16.62 13.14 -2.94
N LEU A 39 -16.15 11.91 -2.83
CA LEU A 39 -16.18 11.13 -1.60
C LEU A 39 -14.90 11.40 -0.80
N THR A 40 -15.05 11.74 0.47
CA THR A 40 -13.92 11.85 1.41
C THR A 40 -14.04 10.78 2.47
N GLU A 41 -12.94 10.12 2.80
CA GLU A 41 -12.90 9.01 3.75
C GLU A 41 -11.74 9.16 4.72
N TRP A 42 -11.95 8.80 5.99
CA TRP A 42 -10.93 8.93 7.02
C TRP A 42 -11.10 7.91 8.15
N GLY A 43 -9.99 7.58 8.81
CA GLY A 43 -10.02 6.63 9.91
C GLY A 43 -8.63 6.09 10.23
N ARG A 44 -8.58 4.81 10.59
CA ARG A 44 -7.35 4.06 10.85
C ARG A 44 -7.07 3.10 9.70
N VAL A 45 -5.79 2.92 9.39
CA VAL A 45 -5.38 1.91 8.40
C VAL A 45 -5.79 0.53 8.89
N GLY A 46 -6.53 -0.22 8.07
CA GLY A 46 -7.01 -1.57 8.38
C GLY A 46 -8.38 -1.64 9.05
N ASN A 47 -9.02 -0.51 9.35
CA ASN A 47 -10.37 -0.47 9.93
C ASN A 47 -11.36 0.13 8.94
N SER A 48 -12.66 -0.06 9.20
CA SER A 48 -13.72 0.65 8.47
C SER A 48 -13.56 2.15 8.58
N LEU A 49 -13.59 2.84 7.44
CA LEU A 49 -13.44 4.29 7.37
C LEU A 49 -14.79 4.98 7.56
N GLN A 50 -14.74 6.15 8.17
CA GLN A 50 -15.86 7.10 8.10
C GLN A 50 -15.80 7.77 6.73
N SER A 51 -16.97 8.06 6.16
CA SER A 51 -17.06 8.65 4.84
C SER A 51 -18.09 9.78 4.78
N LYS A 52 -17.88 10.71 3.85
CA LYS A 52 -18.80 11.81 3.57
C LYS A 52 -18.66 12.30 2.14
N MET A 53 -19.80 12.49 1.47
CA MET A 53 -19.86 13.22 0.21
C MET A 53 -19.63 14.70 0.46
N THR A 54 -18.73 15.30 -0.32
CA THR A 54 -18.34 16.70 -0.23
C THR A 54 -18.19 17.32 -1.62
N PRO A 55 -18.27 18.65 -1.74
CA PRO A 55 -17.91 19.32 -2.98
C PRO A 55 -16.42 19.11 -3.32
N PRO A 56 -16.03 18.90 -4.59
CA PRO A 56 -14.63 18.68 -5.00
C PRO A 56 -13.66 19.74 -4.50
N ALA A 57 -14.04 21.02 -4.55
CA ALA A 57 -13.20 22.12 -4.04
C ALA A 57 -12.85 21.96 -2.56
N LYS A 58 -13.75 21.40 -1.75
CA LYS A 58 -13.52 21.15 -0.33
C LYS A 58 -12.56 19.98 -0.12
N ALA A 59 -12.70 18.91 -0.92
CA ALA A 59 -11.79 17.77 -0.88
C ALA A 59 -10.36 18.19 -1.25
N LEU A 60 -10.19 18.93 -2.36
CA LEU A 60 -8.89 19.44 -2.82
C LEU A 60 -8.24 20.40 -1.81
N LYS A 61 -9.03 21.31 -1.22
CA LYS A 61 -8.53 22.18 -0.15
C LYS A 61 -8.04 21.37 1.05
N LYS A 62 -8.81 20.36 1.48
CA LYS A 62 -8.43 19.49 2.60
C LYS A 62 -7.19 18.65 2.29
N TRP A 63 -7.04 18.19 1.05
CA TRP A 63 -5.82 17.52 0.60
C TRP A 63 -4.58 18.41 0.77
N GLY A 64 -4.65 19.66 0.28
CA GLY A 64 -3.57 20.64 0.47
C GLY A 64 -3.27 20.91 1.94
N GLU A 65 -4.30 21.06 2.79
CA GLU A 65 -4.12 21.24 4.24
C GLU A 65 -3.46 20.03 4.92
N LYS A 66 -3.72 18.82 4.45
CA LYS A 66 -3.20 17.57 5.02
C LYS A 66 -1.75 17.31 4.60
N THR A 67 -1.46 17.51 3.32
CA THR A 67 -0.14 17.22 2.73
C THR A 67 0.86 18.37 2.89
N ASN A 68 0.40 19.57 3.21
CA ASN A 68 1.29 20.69 3.51
C ASN A 68 2.02 20.47 4.85
N GLN A 69 3.29 20.08 4.74
CA GLN A 69 4.20 19.77 5.85
C GLN A 69 4.50 20.99 6.73
N ASN A 70 4.29 22.22 6.24
CA ASN A 70 4.58 23.45 6.98
C ASN A 70 3.47 23.81 7.98
N ASN A 71 2.26 23.28 7.81
CA ASN A 71 1.11 23.69 8.62
C ASN A 71 1.01 22.93 9.96
N LYS A 72 1.58 21.72 10.08
CA LYS A 72 1.52 20.87 11.28
C LYS A 72 2.75 19.95 11.39
N PRO A 73 3.85 20.41 12.02
CA PRO A 73 5.08 19.62 12.12
C PRO A 73 4.89 18.27 12.81
N ASP A 74 3.91 18.18 13.72
CA ASP A 74 3.59 16.97 14.51
C ASP A 74 2.63 15.99 13.81
N LYS A 75 2.02 16.38 12.68
CA LYS A 75 0.99 15.58 11.97
C LYS A 75 1.28 15.53 10.48
N ARG A 76 2.42 14.94 10.12
CA ARG A 76 2.87 14.83 8.73
C ARG A 76 2.10 13.69 8.05
N TYR A 77 1.09 14.06 7.26
CA TYR A 77 0.50 13.11 6.33
C TYR A 77 1.42 12.99 5.12
N THR A 78 1.81 11.76 4.80
CA THR A 78 2.59 11.41 3.61
C THR A 78 1.66 10.78 2.59
N GLU A 79 1.75 11.21 1.32
CA GLU A 79 1.00 10.63 0.23
C GLU A 79 1.42 9.17 0.01
N VAL A 80 0.44 8.29 -0.13
CA VAL A 80 0.66 6.89 -0.44
C VAL A 80 0.68 6.75 -1.96
N LEU A 81 1.85 6.49 -2.52
CA LEU A 81 2.03 6.24 -3.96
C LEU A 81 1.61 4.81 -4.38
N ALA A 82 0.74 4.15 -3.62
CA ALA A 82 0.30 2.79 -3.94
C ALA A 82 -0.71 2.82 -5.09
N VAL A 83 -0.56 1.88 -6.03
CA VAL A 83 -1.55 1.65 -7.09
C VAL A 83 -2.80 1.08 -6.43
N ASP A 84 -3.82 1.91 -6.25
CA ASP A 84 -5.12 1.46 -5.79
C ASP A 84 -5.84 0.80 -6.96
N THR A 85 -6.24 -0.46 -6.79
CA THR A 85 -6.82 -1.31 -7.85
C THR A 85 -8.15 -0.79 -8.45
N GLY A 86 -8.61 0.41 -8.08
CA GLY A 86 -9.86 1.03 -8.54
C GLY A 86 -9.72 2.37 -9.29
N GLY A 87 -8.50 2.91 -9.44
CA GLY A 87 -8.27 4.15 -10.19
C GLY A 87 -7.39 3.89 -11.41
N THR A 88 -7.83 4.30 -12.60
CA THR A 88 -7.07 4.25 -13.86
C THR A 88 -5.92 5.27 -13.87
N SER A 89 -5.00 5.18 -12.91
CA SER A 89 -3.72 5.86 -12.95
C SER A 89 -2.66 4.83 -13.30
N ALA A 90 -2.34 4.80 -14.60
CA ALA A 90 -1.31 3.95 -15.18
C ALA A 90 0.07 4.29 -14.58
N LEU A 91 0.74 3.29 -13.98
CA LEU A 91 2.18 3.26 -13.87
C LEU A 91 2.73 1.86 -14.19
N LYS A 92 3.92 1.89 -14.81
CA LYS A 92 4.74 0.81 -15.38
C LYS A 92 5.20 -0.23 -14.35
N GLY A 93 4.27 -1.00 -13.79
CA GLY A 93 4.57 -2.22 -13.04
C GLY A 93 3.70 -3.34 -13.58
N THR A 94 4.29 -4.31 -14.28
CA THR A 94 3.55 -5.45 -14.81
C THR A 94 2.98 -6.22 -13.62
N SER A 95 1.68 -6.09 -13.37
CA SER A 95 0.98 -6.92 -12.40
C SER A 95 1.16 -8.39 -12.80
N VAL A 96 1.97 -9.13 -12.05
CA VAL A 96 2.36 -10.50 -12.35
C VAL A 96 1.29 -11.43 -11.76
N LYS A 97 0.49 -12.08 -12.60
CA LYS A 97 -0.55 -13.07 -12.23
C LYS A 97 0.05 -14.34 -11.57
N ASN A 98 -0.76 -15.18 -10.92
CA ASN A 98 -0.25 -16.31 -10.11
C ASN A 98 0.30 -17.42 -10.98
N SER A 99 -0.39 -17.65 -12.10
CA SER A 99 0.13 -18.42 -13.21
C SER A 99 1.51 -17.90 -13.58
N GLN A 100 1.72 -16.58 -13.66
CA GLN A 100 3.04 -16.01 -13.94
C GLN A 100 4.06 -16.17 -12.81
N LEU A 101 3.72 -16.31 -11.52
CA LEU A 101 4.71 -16.55 -10.46
C LEU A 101 5.22 -17.99 -10.50
N ALA A 102 4.31 -18.97 -10.60
CA ALA A 102 4.68 -20.36 -10.83
C ALA A 102 5.37 -20.51 -12.19
N ASP A 103 4.91 -19.83 -13.24
CA ASP A 103 5.52 -19.86 -14.57
C ASP A 103 6.88 -19.13 -14.61
N VAL A 104 7.06 -18.04 -13.85
CA VAL A 104 8.36 -17.37 -13.69
C VAL A 104 9.31 -18.27 -12.92
N ALA A 105 8.86 -18.89 -11.83
CA ALA A 105 9.66 -19.87 -11.10
C ALA A 105 10.03 -21.08 -11.97
N ARG A 106 9.08 -21.62 -12.76
CA ARG A 106 9.29 -22.69 -13.75
C ARG A 106 10.20 -22.25 -14.90
N LYS A 107 10.18 -20.98 -15.32
CA LYS A 107 11.09 -20.42 -16.34
C LYS A 107 12.52 -20.23 -15.81
N GLN A 108 12.66 -19.83 -14.54
CA GLN A 108 13.95 -19.61 -13.89
C GLN A 108 14.60 -20.94 -13.45
N ILE A 109 13.79 -21.88 -12.97
CA ILE A 109 14.21 -23.22 -12.56
C ILE A 109 13.99 -24.16 -13.74
N LYS A 110 14.93 -24.14 -14.69
CA LYS A 110 14.88 -25.01 -15.88
C LYS A 110 15.02 -26.48 -15.47
N HIS A 111 13.92 -27.22 -15.52
CA HIS A 111 13.90 -28.67 -15.35
C HIS A 111 12.74 -29.28 -16.19
N SER A 112 12.79 -30.59 -16.45
CA SER A 112 11.77 -31.32 -17.24
C SER A 112 10.97 -32.37 -16.44
N ASN A 113 11.25 -32.56 -15.16
CA ASN A 113 10.64 -33.58 -14.29
C ASN A 113 9.30 -33.11 -13.65
N PRO A 114 8.15 -33.74 -13.96
CA PRO A 114 6.84 -33.35 -13.40
C PRO A 114 6.80 -33.18 -11.87
N ILE A 115 7.57 -33.99 -11.12
CA ILE A 115 7.65 -33.91 -9.65
C ILE A 115 8.22 -32.56 -9.19
N VAL A 116 9.23 -32.05 -9.90
CA VAL A 116 9.84 -30.76 -9.57
C VAL A 116 8.89 -29.60 -9.92
N GLN A 117 8.01 -29.73 -10.92
CA GLN A 117 6.94 -28.75 -11.15
C GLN A 117 5.95 -28.71 -9.98
N THR A 118 5.52 -29.89 -9.50
CA THR A 118 4.64 -29.99 -8.32
C THR A 118 5.31 -29.41 -7.07
N LEU A 119 6.62 -29.62 -6.90
CA LEU A 119 7.38 -29.02 -5.81
C LEU A 119 7.43 -27.50 -5.90
N ILE A 120 7.66 -26.93 -7.10
CA ILE A 120 7.66 -25.48 -7.32
C ILE A 120 6.30 -24.89 -6.92
N ASP A 121 5.20 -25.50 -7.38
CA ASP A 121 3.85 -25.03 -7.04
C ASP A 121 3.58 -25.09 -5.52
N TYR A 122 4.03 -26.17 -4.88
CA TYR A 122 3.95 -26.32 -3.43
C TYR A 122 4.72 -25.22 -2.70
N LEU A 123 5.96 -24.93 -3.11
CA LEU A 123 6.81 -23.91 -2.49
C LEU A 123 6.22 -22.50 -2.65
N VAL A 124 5.68 -22.16 -3.82
CA VAL A 124 4.99 -20.88 -4.04
C VAL A 124 3.79 -20.74 -3.10
N LYS A 125 2.99 -21.80 -2.98
CA LYS A 125 1.82 -21.82 -2.09
C LYS A 125 2.21 -21.69 -0.61
N VAL A 126 3.22 -22.43 -0.16
CA VAL A 126 3.71 -22.38 1.23
C VAL A 126 4.28 -21.02 1.57
N ASN A 127 5.03 -20.40 0.65
CA ASN A 127 5.61 -19.08 0.85
C ASN A 127 4.51 -18.01 1.04
N ALA A 128 3.50 -17.99 0.18
CA ALA A 128 2.36 -17.09 0.33
C ALA A 128 1.66 -17.26 1.69
N HIS A 129 1.42 -18.50 2.11
CA HIS A 129 0.82 -18.81 3.40
C HIS A 129 1.71 -18.37 4.58
N GLN A 130 3.02 -18.57 4.51
CA GLN A 130 3.97 -18.15 5.54
C GLN A 130 3.96 -16.62 5.70
N ILE A 131 4.00 -15.86 4.60
CA ILE A 131 3.94 -14.39 4.64
C ILE A 131 2.63 -13.90 5.28
N MET A 132 1.50 -14.50 4.91
CA MET A 132 0.20 -14.16 5.52
C MET A 132 0.19 -14.44 7.03
N LYS A 133 0.71 -15.60 7.45
CA LYS A 133 0.80 -15.98 8.86
C LYS A 133 1.73 -15.08 9.66
N GLN A 134 2.94 -14.84 9.15
CA GLN A 134 3.98 -14.03 9.83
C GLN A 134 3.60 -12.56 9.93
N SER A 135 2.84 -12.03 8.96
CA SER A 135 2.30 -10.67 9.03
C SER A 135 1.10 -10.54 10.00
N GLY A 136 0.65 -11.62 10.64
CA GLY A 136 -0.54 -11.64 11.48
C GLY A 136 -1.82 -11.34 10.70
N GLY A 137 -1.88 -11.73 9.42
CA GLY A 137 -3.00 -11.44 8.51
C GLY A 137 -3.04 -10.02 7.97
N LYS A 138 -2.00 -9.20 8.20
CA LYS A 138 -1.94 -7.80 7.73
C LYS A 138 -1.49 -7.67 6.28
N ILE A 139 -0.74 -8.66 5.79
CA ILE A 139 -0.40 -8.81 4.37
C ILE A 139 -1.27 -9.94 3.83
N LEU A 140 -2.13 -9.59 2.89
CA LEU A 140 -3.03 -10.52 2.21
C LEU A 140 -2.45 -10.87 0.85
N TYR A 141 -2.76 -12.07 0.38
CA TYR A 141 -2.40 -12.52 -0.95
C TYR A 141 -3.65 -12.58 -1.82
N ASP A 142 -3.69 -11.77 -2.88
CA ASP A 142 -4.77 -11.81 -3.87
C ASP A 142 -4.42 -12.83 -4.94
N ALA A 143 -5.05 -14.01 -4.92
CA ALA A 143 -4.77 -15.07 -5.89
C ALA A 143 -5.18 -14.73 -7.33
N SER A 144 -6.09 -13.77 -7.54
CA SER A 144 -6.55 -13.39 -8.88
C SER A 144 -5.54 -12.52 -9.62
N THR A 145 -4.87 -11.63 -8.89
CA THR A 145 -3.81 -10.74 -9.41
C THR A 145 -2.41 -11.22 -9.06
N ALA A 146 -2.30 -12.21 -8.16
CA ALA A 146 -1.07 -12.71 -7.53
C ALA A 146 -0.14 -11.66 -6.94
N THR A 147 -0.77 -10.69 -6.33
CA THR A 147 -0.08 -9.62 -5.65
C THR A 147 -0.29 -9.74 -4.15
N PHE A 148 0.76 -9.37 -3.40
CA PHE A 148 0.60 -9.13 -1.97
C PHE A 148 0.00 -7.74 -1.78
N LYS A 149 -0.97 -7.64 -0.88
CA LYS A 149 -1.70 -6.40 -0.60
C LYS A 149 -1.72 -6.15 0.90
N THR A 150 -1.62 -4.88 1.25
CA THR A 150 -1.92 -4.37 2.59
C THR A 150 -3.24 -3.60 2.52
N PRO A 151 -3.80 -3.16 3.66
CA PRO A 151 -4.92 -2.22 3.64
C PRO A 151 -4.63 -0.91 2.90
N LEU A 152 -3.35 -0.59 2.63
CA LEU A 152 -2.96 0.61 1.89
C LEU A 152 -2.90 0.40 0.37
N GLY A 153 -2.82 -0.84 -0.09
CA GLY A 153 -2.75 -1.18 -1.50
C GLY A 153 -1.78 -2.33 -1.79
N VAL A 154 -1.48 -2.52 -3.07
CA VAL A 154 -0.54 -3.53 -3.56
C VAL A 154 0.89 -3.21 -3.12
N ILE A 155 1.63 -4.25 -2.73
CA ILE A 155 3.06 -4.18 -2.44
C ILE A 155 3.85 -4.36 -3.73
N ASP A 156 4.66 -3.36 -4.08
CA ASP A 156 5.57 -3.39 -5.24
C ASP A 156 7.03 -3.69 -4.79
N PRO A 157 7.85 -4.40 -5.59
CA PRO A 157 9.26 -4.64 -5.26
C PRO A 157 10.08 -3.38 -4.96
N SER A 158 9.79 -2.26 -5.62
CA SER A 158 10.47 -0.97 -5.36
C SER A 158 10.19 -0.46 -3.94
N GLN A 159 8.96 -0.62 -3.45
CA GLN A 159 8.59 -0.26 -2.07
C GLN A 159 9.31 -1.14 -1.05
N VAL A 160 9.51 -2.43 -1.36
CA VAL A 160 10.30 -3.33 -0.50
C VAL A 160 11.78 -2.93 -0.49
N ALA A 161 12.34 -2.52 -1.62
CA ALA A 161 13.71 -2.03 -1.71
C ALA A 161 13.91 -0.75 -0.89
N GLU A 162 12.99 0.21 -1.00
CA GLU A 162 12.99 1.44 -0.20
C GLU A 162 12.87 1.14 1.30
N ALA A 163 11.96 0.24 1.68
CA ALA A 163 11.81 -0.18 3.07
C ALA A 163 13.09 -0.80 3.64
N ARG A 164 13.83 -1.59 2.85
CA ARG A 164 15.14 -2.15 3.26
C ARG A 164 16.17 -1.05 3.51
N ILE A 165 16.24 -0.05 2.64
CA ILE A 165 17.13 1.10 2.82
C ILE A 165 16.79 1.84 4.11
N LEU A 166 15.50 2.06 4.37
CA LEU A 166 15.03 2.71 5.59
C LEU A 166 15.41 1.92 6.86
N LEU A 167 15.26 0.59 6.83
CA LEU A 167 15.68 -0.28 7.94
C LEU A 167 17.19 -0.24 8.19
N VAL A 168 18.00 -0.16 7.13
CA VAL A 168 19.45 0.02 7.25
C VAL A 168 19.76 1.35 7.93
N LYS A 169 19.16 2.47 7.47
CA LYS A 169 19.31 3.79 8.12
C LYS A 169 18.96 3.69 9.61
N ILE A 170 17.81 3.11 9.96
CA ILE A 170 17.37 2.94 11.35
C ILE A 170 18.37 2.09 12.14
N SER A 171 18.94 1.04 11.54
CA SER A 171 19.89 0.16 12.23
C SER A 171 21.18 0.88 12.63
N ASP A 172 21.61 1.91 11.90
CA ASP A 172 22.77 2.71 12.26
C ASP A 172 22.50 3.54 13.53
N PHE A 173 21.30 4.12 13.66
CA PHE A 173 20.87 4.82 14.88
C PHE A 173 20.79 3.86 16.08
N VAL A 174 20.23 2.66 15.89
CA VAL A 174 20.15 1.64 16.95
C VAL A 174 21.54 1.21 17.41
N ARG A 175 22.48 0.95 16.49
CA ARG A 175 23.87 0.59 16.82
C ARG A 175 24.57 1.68 17.63
N ASN A 176 24.23 2.95 17.38
CA ASN A 176 24.78 4.10 18.09
C ASN A 176 24.01 4.47 19.36
N ASN A 177 22.98 3.70 19.75
CA ASN A 177 22.04 4.04 20.84
C ASN A 177 21.40 5.43 20.70
N ASP A 178 21.29 5.97 19.48
CA ASP A 178 20.63 7.25 19.21
C ASP A 178 19.16 7.03 18.86
N TYR A 179 18.33 6.88 19.89
CA TYR A 179 16.88 6.76 19.74
C TYR A 179 16.18 8.11 19.60
N GLY A 180 16.91 9.22 19.74
CA GLY A 180 16.40 10.58 19.58
C GLY A 180 16.34 11.02 18.12
N GLY A 181 16.98 10.27 17.21
CA GLY A 181 16.88 10.46 15.76
C GLY A 181 17.47 11.78 15.28
N ARG A 182 18.53 12.29 15.92
CA ARG A 182 19.19 13.54 15.49
C ARG A 182 19.75 13.34 14.08
N GLY A 183 19.12 13.97 13.08
CA GLY A 183 19.52 13.88 11.68
C GLY A 183 18.81 12.80 10.85
N PHE A 184 17.77 12.14 11.37
CA PHE A 184 16.98 11.20 10.57
C PHE A 184 16.13 11.95 9.53
N SER A 185 16.39 11.69 8.25
CA SER A 185 15.56 12.13 7.12
C SER A 185 15.04 10.89 6.37
N PRO A 186 13.71 10.66 6.35
CA PRO A 186 13.11 9.55 5.63
C PRO A 186 13.49 9.60 4.15
#